data_AF-A0A9X5CRR7-F1
#
_entry.id   AF-A0A9X5CRR7-F1
#
_cell.length_a   1.000
_cell.length_b   1.000
_cell.length_c   1.000
_cell.angle_alpha   90.00
_cell.angle_beta   90.00
_cell.angle_gamma   90.00
#
_symmetry.space_group_name_H-M   'P 1'
#
loop_
_entity.id
_entity.type
_entity.pdbx_description
1 polymer ?
#
loop_
_entity_poly.entity_id
_entity_poly.type
_entity_poly.pdbx_seq_one_letter_code
_entity_poly.pdbx_strand_id
1 'polypeptide(L)' 'MRIEVLGSIRATQDDGTPAPLGGPRHREVLGRLVAAEGRMVTTETLVDDLWAERPPARAVGALRTFVAALRRALEPDRP' A
#
# COMPACT_ATOMS: atom_id res chain seq x y z
N MET A 1 -8.98 -4.53 12.04
CA MET A 1 -8.31 -4.94 10.80
C MET A 1 -7.06 -5.75 11.13
N ARG A 2 -6.69 -6.73 10.29
CA ARG A 2 -5.45 -7.52 10.40
C ARG A 2 -4.69 -7.49 9.07
N ILE A 3 -3.36 -7.35 9.12
CA ILE A 3 -2.48 -7.46 7.95
C ILE A 3 -1.52 -8.63 8.16
N GLU A 4 -1.37 -9.47 7.14
CA GLU A 4 -0.42 -10.58 7.11
C GLU A 4 0.74 -10.23 6.16
N VAL A 5 1.98 -10.36 6.64
CA VAL A 5 3.19 -9.96 5.89
C VAL A 5 4.21 -11.07 5.68
N LEU A 6 4.10 -12.18 6.42
CA LEU A 6 5.00 -13.33 6.31
C LEU A 6 4.56 -14.25 5.15
N GLY A 7 4.53 -13.69 3.95
CA GLY A 7 4.04 -14.33 2.73
C GLY A 7 3.44 -13.30 1.78
N SER A 8 2.45 -13.72 1.00
CA SER A 8 1.66 -12.76 0.21
C SER A 8 0.98 -11.76 1.14
N ILE A 9 1.18 -10.47 0.89
CA ILE A 9 0.53 -9.42 1.68
C ILE A 9 -0.98 -9.52 1.52
N ARG A 10 -1.68 -9.70 2.64
CA ARG A 10 -3.14 -9.80 2.74
C ARG A 10 -3.64 -8.87 3.84
N ALA A 11 -4.87 -8.40 3.69
CA ALA A 11 -5.56 -7.66 4.72
C ALA A 11 -6.97 -8.21 4.91
N THR A 12 -7.43 -8.20 6.15
CA THR A 12 -8.75 -8.66 6.56
C THR A 12 -9.40 -7.60 7.43
N GLN A 13 -10.66 -7.28 7.12
CA GLN A 13 -11.48 -6.34 7.88
C GLN A 13 -11.84 -6.92 9.26
N ASP A 14 -12.41 -6.09 10.13
CA ASP A 14 -12.81 -6.52 11.48
C ASP A 14 -13.92 -7.57 11.49
N ASP A 15 -14.76 -7.59 10.47
CA ASP A 15 -15.81 -8.60 10.25
C ASP A 15 -15.29 -9.92 9.64
N GLY A 16 -13.97 -10.02 9.40
CA GLY A 16 -13.35 -11.19 8.80
C GLY A 16 -13.34 -11.21 7.27
N THR A 17 -13.91 -10.20 6.60
CA THR A 17 -13.91 -10.14 5.13
C THR A 17 -12.53 -9.78 4.56
N PRO A 18 -12.07 -10.42 3.46
CA PRO A 18 -10.81 -10.04 2.82
C PRO A 18 -10.90 -8.66 2.16
N ALA A 19 -9.95 -7.78 2.43
CA ALA A 19 -9.86 -6.48 1.77
C ALA A 19 -9.24 -6.62 0.36
N PRO A 20 -9.83 -6.02 -0.69
CA PRO A 20 -9.34 -6.14 -2.06
C PRO A 20 -8.14 -5.21 -2.31
N LEU A 21 -6.95 -5.61 -1.83
CA LEU A 21 -5.72 -4.81 -1.91
C LEU A 21 -5.24 -4.51 -3.34
N GLY A 22 -5.82 -5.12 -4.36
CA GLY A 22 -5.38 -4.98 -5.74
C GLY A 22 -4.09 -5.73 -6.07
N GLY A 23 -3.38 -5.23 -7.09
CA GLY A 23 -2.21 -5.88 -7.68
C GLY A 23 -0.91 -5.78 -6.86
N PRO A 24 0.18 -6.41 -7.33
CA PRO A 24 1.44 -6.52 -6.58
C PRO A 24 1.99 -5.17 -6.08
N ARG A 25 1.93 -4.12 -6.89
CA ARG A 25 2.41 -2.77 -6.51
C ARG A 25 1.64 -2.15 -5.35
N HIS A 26 0.34 -2.39 -5.25
CA HIS A 26 -0.46 -1.90 -4.12
C HIS A 26 -0.06 -2.62 -2.84
N ARG A 27 0.10 -3.94 -2.93
CA ARG A 27 0.54 -4.78 -1.81
C ARG A 27 1.93 -4.38 -1.33
N GLU A 28 2.86 -4.12 -2.24
CA GLU A 28 4.21 -3.66 -1.92
C GLU A 28 4.21 -2.33 -1.15
N VAL A 29 3.42 -1.35 -1.58
CA VAL A 29 3.22 -0.09 -0.82
C VAL A 29 2.71 -0.37 0.59
N LEU A 30 1.69 -1.24 0.73
CA LEU A 30 1.17 -1.59 2.04
C LEU A 30 2.23 -2.26 2.92
N GLY A 31 3.02 -3.18 2.37
CA GLY A 31 4.11 -3.84 3.09
C GLY A 31 5.15 -2.86 3.62
N ARG A 32 5.56 -1.89 2.78
CA ARG A 32 6.49 -0.82 3.19
C ARG A 32 5.92 0.02 4.33
N LEU A 33 4.64 0.39 4.25
CA LEU A 33 3.97 1.18 5.31
C LEU A 33 3.82 0.39 6.62
N VAL A 34 3.54 -0.91 6.54
CA VAL A 34 3.47 -1.78 7.74
C VAL A 34 4.84 -1.91 8.39
N ALA A 35 5.90 -2.11 7.60
CA ALA A 35 7.28 -2.16 8.10
C ALA A 35 7.74 -0.82 8.71
N ALA A 36 7.14 0.29 8.31
CA ALA A 36 7.41 1.59 8.91
C ALA A 36 6.81 1.76 10.32
N GLU A 37 5.92 0.85 10.76
CA GLU A 37 5.32 0.83 12.11
C GLU A 37 4.68 2.17 12.52
N GLY A 38 3.94 2.79 11.60
CA GLY A 38 3.27 4.07 11.85
C GLY A 38 4.15 5.30 11.77
N ARG A 39 5.44 5.15 11.46
CA ARG A 39 6.32 6.29 11.14
C ARG A 39 5.97 6.89 9.78
N MET A 40 6.23 8.18 9.64
CA MET A 40 6.10 8.88 8.37
C MET A 40 7.07 8.30 7.34
N VAL A 41 6.54 7.93 6.16
CA VAL A 41 7.35 7.56 4.98
C VAL A 41 7.11 8.61 3.91
N THR A 42 8.19 9.18 3.37
CA THR A 42 8.07 10.22 2.34
C THR A 42 7.66 9.63 1.00
N THR A 43 7.16 10.49 0.11
CA THR A 43 6.81 10.07 -1.25
C THR A 43 8.05 9.60 -2.01
N GLU A 44 9.16 10.30 -1.80
CA GLU A 44 10.47 10.00 -2.40
C GLU A 44 10.95 8.61 -1.98
N THR A 45 10.94 8.30 -0.67
CA THR A 45 11.32 6.96 -0.19
C THR A 45 10.46 5.86 -0.77
N LEU A 46 9.14 6.06 -0.86
CA LEU A 46 8.25 5.07 -1.48
C LEU A 46 8.51 4.91 -2.98
N VAL A 47 8.85 5.99 -3.69
CA VAL A 47 9.21 5.92 -5.11
C VAL A 47 10.52 5.15 -5.29
N ASP A 48 11.54 5.47 -4.51
CA ASP A 48 12.84 4.81 -4.55
C ASP A 48 12.70 3.32 -4.20
N ASP A 49 11.90 2.99 -3.19
CA ASP A 49 11.65 1.61 -2.77
C ASP A 49 10.94 0.76 -3.83
N LEU A 50 10.05 1.36 -4.62
CA LEU A 50 9.25 0.66 -5.63
C LEU A 50 9.98 0.53 -6.97
N TRP A 51 10.72 1.56 -7.38
CA TRP A 51 11.28 1.62 -8.73
C TRP A 51 12.80 1.69 -8.78
N ALA A 52 13.46 1.87 -7.63
CA ALA A 52 14.89 2.03 -7.51
C ALA A 52 15.41 3.04 -8.55
N GLU A 53 16.36 2.65 -9.39
CA GLU A 53 16.99 3.55 -10.37
C GLU A 53 16.16 3.77 -11.64
N ARG A 54 14.98 3.16 -11.77
CA ARG A 54 14.14 3.23 -12.99
C ARG A 54 12.70 3.67 -12.70
N PRO A 55 12.48 4.84 -12.10
CA PRO A 55 11.13 5.37 -11.90
C PRO A 55 10.49 5.76 -13.25
N PRO A 56 9.18 5.48 -13.44
CA PRO A 56 8.46 6.00 -14.60
C PRO A 56 8.34 7.53 -14.49
N ALA A 57 8.15 8.20 -15.63
CA ALA A 57 8.02 9.66 -15.70
C ALA A 57 6.91 10.24 -14.78
N ARG A 58 5.92 9.43 -14.39
CA ARG A 58 4.85 9.80 -13.46
C ARG A 58 4.80 8.93 -12.20
N ALA A 59 5.95 8.58 -11.62
CA ALA A 59 6.05 7.73 -10.44
C ALA A 59 5.18 8.21 -9.26
N VAL A 60 5.25 9.50 -8.92
CA VAL A 60 4.41 10.10 -7.86
C VAL A 60 2.92 9.97 -8.18
N GLY A 61 2.53 10.14 -9.44
CA GLY A 61 1.14 9.95 -9.88
C GLY A 61 0.68 8.51 -9.71
N ALA A 62 1.51 7.54 -10.12
CA ALA A 62 1.23 6.13 -9.94
C ALA A 62 1.15 5.74 -8.45
N LEU A 63 2.06 6.23 -7.62
CA LEU A 63 2.03 6.00 -6.16
C LEU A 63 0.72 6.53 -5.55
N ARG A 64 0.29 7.75 -5.93
CA ARG A 64 -0.98 8.32 -5.47
C ARG A 64 -2.17 7.43 -5.85
N THR A 65 -2.17 6.87 -7.07
CA THR A 65 -3.20 5.90 -7.49
C THR A 65 -3.21 4.66 -6.60
N PHE A 66 -2.03 4.10 -6.30
CA PHE A 66 -1.94 2.91 -5.44
C PHE A 66 -2.43 3.21 -4.01
N VAL A 67 -2.02 4.33 -3.43
CA VAL A 67 -2.47 4.76 -2.09
C VAL A 67 -3.98 5.01 -2.06
N ALA A 68 -4.54 5.65 -3.09
CA ALA A 68 -5.97 5.89 -3.16
C ALA A 68 -6.78 4.58 -3.24
N ALA A 69 -6.31 3.61 -4.02
CA ALA A 69 -6.94 2.29 -4.10
C ALA A 69 -6.83 1.52 -2.78
N LEU A 70 -5.67 1.58 -2.10
CA LEU A 70 -5.52 0.98 -0.76
C LEU A 70 -6.45 1.61 0.27
N ARG A 71 -6.58 2.94 0.30
CA ARG A 71 -7.51 3.63 1.20
C ARG A 71 -8.95 3.17 0.98
N ARG A 72 -9.40 3.09 -0.28
CA ARG A 72 -10.74 2.57 -0.62
C ARG A 72 -10.94 1.12 -0.19
N ALA A 73 -9.90 0.29 -0.28
CA ALA A 73 -9.98 -1.12 0.07
C ALA A 73 -9.97 -1.37 1.59
N LEU A 74 -9.21 -0.57 2.35
CA LEU A 74 -9.03 -0.75 3.79
C LEU A 74 -10.03 0.06 4.63
N GLU A 75 -10.41 1.25 4.14
CA GLU A 75 -11.26 2.21 4.82
C GLU A 75 -12.45 2.64 3.92
N PRO A 76 -13.31 1.70 3.49
CA PRO A 76 -14.39 1.99 2.54
C PRO A 76 -15.41 3.01 3.08
N ASP A 77 -15.56 3.10 4.40
CA ASP A 77 -16.52 3.99 5.07
C ASP A 77 -15.91 5.35 5.46
N ARG A 78 -14.62 5.59 5.17
CA ARG A 78 -13.97 6.86 5.47
C ARG A 78 -14.30 7.89 4.38
N PRO A 79 -14.82 9.08 4.76
CA PRO A 79 -15.27 10.11 3.82
C PRO A 79 -14.14 10.71 2.97
#